data_AF-A0A946P2C2-F1
#
_entry.id   AF-A0A946P2C2-F1
#
_cell.length_a   1.000
_cell.length_b   1.000
_cell.length_c   1.000
_cell.angle_alpha   90.00
_cell.angle_beta   90.00
_cell.angle_gamma   90.00
#
_symmetry.space_group_name_H-M   'P 1'
#
loop_
_entity.id
_entity.type
_entity.pdbx_description
1 polymer ?
#
loop_
_entity_poly.entity_id
_entity_poly.type
_entity_poly.pdbx_seq_one_letter_code
_entity_poly.pdbx_strand_id
1 'polypeptide(L)'
;MNKQNKIITWVVFYLCVTVASSAGFVFPLGDDNLWYTSLIEPRFAPPSWVFAPVWTTLYLLIATSAFRIMTKSSYKMNNLLPLAIALWSLQLALNVIWTPIFSG
;
A
#
# COMPACT_ATOMS: atom_id res chain seq x y z
N MET A 1 -16.77 -16.76 9.44
CA MET A 1 -17.24 -15.35 9.43
C MET A 1 -18.60 -15.27 8.77
N ASN A 2 -19.56 -14.59 9.41
CA ASN A 2 -20.83 -14.22 8.76
C ASN A 2 -20.61 -13.15 7.67
N LYS A 3 -21.63 -12.87 6.86
CA LYS A 3 -21.55 -11.91 5.74
C LYS A 3 -21.20 -10.48 6.21
N GLN A 4 -21.74 -10.05 7.36
CA GLN A 4 -21.46 -8.73 7.92
C GLN A 4 -19.99 -8.56 8.34
N ASN A 5 -19.40 -9.55 9.01
CA ASN A 5 -17.99 -9.50 9.42
C ASN A 5 -17.07 -9.43 8.20
N LYS A 6 -17.40 -10.11 7.09
CA LYS A 6 -16.62 -10.00 5.85
C LYS A 6 -16.63 -8.57 5.29
N ILE A 7 -17.79 -7.92 5.28
CA ILE A 7 -17.91 -6.54 4.78
C ILE A 7 -17.09 -5.59 5.66
N ILE A 8 -17.21 -5.71 6.99
CA ILE A 8 -16.47 -4.88 7.94
C ILE A 8 -14.95 -5.06 7.74
N THR A 9 -14.47 -6.29 7.65
CA THR A 9 -13.05 -6.57 7.40
C THR A 9 -12.57 -5.97 6.06
N TRP A 10 -13.40 -6.05 5.01
CA TRP A 10 -13.07 -5.46 3.72
C TRP A 10 -12.92 -3.94 3.83
N VAL A 11 -13.91 -3.28 4.43
CA VAL A 11 -13.92 -1.82 4.62
C VAL A 11 -12.71 -1.34 5.42
N VAL A 12 -12.37 -2.02 6.52
CA VAL A 12 -11.24 -1.64 7.38
C VAL A 12 -9.92 -1.65 6.62
N PHE A 13 -9.60 -2.74 5.91
CA PHE A 13 -8.30 -2.81 5.20
C PHE A 13 -8.21 -1.84 4.03
N TYR A 14 -9.30 -1.65 3.29
CA TYR A 14 -9.32 -0.66 2.21
C TYR A 14 -9.16 0.76 2.76
N LEU A 15 -9.81 1.10 3.88
CA LEU A 15 -9.64 2.39 4.55
C LEU A 15 -8.19 2.60 5.02
N CYS A 16 -7.58 1.61 5.68
CA CYS A 16 -6.19 1.69 6.12
C CYS A 16 -5.24 1.95 4.95
N VAL A 17 -5.44 1.27 3.82
CA VAL A 17 -4.59 1.46 2.64
C VAL A 17 -4.84 2.81 1.98
N THR A 18 -6.08 3.32 1.90
CA THR A 18 -6.33 4.68 1.40
C THR A 18 -5.68 5.75 2.27
N VAL A 19 -5.68 5.58 3.59
CA VAL A 19 -4.98 6.50 4.51
C VAL A 19 -3.47 6.44 4.26
N ALA A 20 -2.90 5.24 4.10
CA ALA A 20 -1.48 5.09 3.77
C ALA A 20 -1.12 5.73 2.41
N SER A 21 -1.98 5.58 1.40
CA SER A 21 -1.80 6.17 0.07
C SER A 21 -1.85 7.71 0.08
N SER A 22 -2.43 8.33 1.12
CA SER A 22 -2.50 9.79 1.20
C SER A 22 -1.12 10.45 1.30
N ALA A 23 -0.09 9.71 1.74
CA ALA A 23 1.29 10.21 1.78
C ALA A 23 1.75 10.71 0.39
N GLY A 24 1.38 10.02 -0.69
CA GLY A 24 1.75 10.44 -2.05
C GLY A 24 1.03 11.69 -2.56
N PHE A 25 -0.03 12.15 -1.88
CA PHE A 25 -0.67 13.45 -2.17
C PHE A 25 -0.08 14.60 -1.36
N VAL A 26 0.50 14.30 -0.20
CA VAL A 26 1.07 15.31 0.72
C VAL A 26 2.47 15.73 0.29
N PHE A 27 3.25 14.82 -0.30
CA PHE A 27 4.61 15.09 -0.77
C PHE A 27 4.65 15.21 -2.31
N PRO A 28 5.39 16.18 -2.87
CA PRO A 28 5.56 16.30 -4.31
C PRO A 28 6.31 15.09 -4.88
N LEU A 29 5.73 14.44 -5.89
CA LEU A 29 6.24 13.25 -6.56
C LEU A 29 6.45 13.51 -8.05
N GLY A 30 7.40 12.79 -8.66
CA GLY A 30 7.63 12.86 -10.11
C GLY A 30 7.99 14.29 -10.57
N ASP A 31 7.29 14.77 -11.59
CA ASP A 31 7.59 16.04 -12.26
C ASP A 31 7.37 17.27 -11.35
N ASP A 32 6.54 17.15 -10.32
CA ASP A 32 6.29 18.23 -9.34
C ASP A 32 7.44 18.35 -8.31
N ASN A 33 8.39 17.41 -8.31
CA ASN A 33 9.54 17.40 -7.41
C ASN A 33 10.80 17.89 -8.14
N LEU A 34 11.27 19.09 -7.77
CA LEU A 34 12.46 19.71 -8.38
C LEU A 34 13.72 18.86 -8.23
N TRP A 35 13.89 18.16 -7.10
CA TRP A 35 15.02 17.23 -6.93
C TRP A 35 14.90 16.07 -7.90
N TYR A 36 13.71 15.48 -8.05
CA TYR A 36 13.45 14.38 -8.99
C TYR A 36 13.77 14.78 -10.44
N THR A 37 13.26 15.92 -10.89
CA THR A 37 13.48 16.42 -12.27
C THR A 37 14.94 16.83 -12.55
N SER A 38 15.76 17.04 -11.52
CA SER A 38 17.18 17.36 -11.69
C SER A 38 18.06 16.12 -11.96
N LEU A 39 17.54 14.92 -11.74
CA LEU A 39 18.26 13.67 -11.97
C LEU A 39 18.35 13.34 -13.45
N ILE A 40 19.51 12.83 -13.87
CA ILE A 40 19.68 12.28 -15.21
C ILE A 40 19.04 10.89 -15.21
N GLU A 41 17.82 10.80 -15.72
CA GLU A 41 17.10 9.55 -15.84
C GLU A 41 17.71 8.64 -16.91
N PRO A 42 17.84 7.33 -16.66
CA PRO A 42 18.20 6.39 -17.70
C PRO A 42 17.08 6.25 -18.73
N ARG A 43 17.42 5.97 -19.99
CA ARG A 43 16.47 5.82 -21.11
C ARG A 43 15.35 4.77 -20.94
N PHE A 44 15.43 3.92 -19.92
CA PHE A 44 14.43 2.89 -19.61
C PHE A 44 13.54 3.26 -18.41
N ALA A 45 13.74 4.44 -17.81
CA ALA A 45 12.86 4.94 -16.76
C ALA A 45 11.46 5.18 -17.34
N PRO A 46 10.41 4.68 -16.68
CA PRO A 46 9.05 4.97 -17.10
C PRO A 46 8.72 6.45 -16.86
N PRO A 47 7.83 7.05 -17.67
CA PRO A 47 7.36 8.41 -17.43
C PRO A 47 6.72 8.58 -16.04
N SER A 48 6.86 9.77 -15.44
CA SER A 48 6.35 10.10 -14.10
C SER A 48 4.86 9.79 -13.89
N TRP A 49 4.02 9.92 -14.91
CA TRP A 49 2.59 9.62 -14.79
C TRP A 49 2.31 8.14 -14.51
N VAL A 50 3.23 7.22 -14.85
CA VAL A 50 3.07 5.76 -14.64
C VAL A 50 3.08 5.40 -13.15
N PHE A 51 3.68 6.23 -12.30
CA PHE A 51 3.68 6.00 -10.86
C PHE A 51 2.26 5.91 -10.29
N ALA A 52 1.34 6.79 -10.70
CA ALA A 52 -0.01 6.82 -10.13
C ALA A 52 -0.83 5.53 -10.43
N PRO A 53 -0.93 5.02 -11.68
CA PRO A 53 -1.61 3.76 -11.96
C PRO A 53 -0.97 2.54 -11.28
N VAL A 54 0.36 2.48 -11.23
CA VAL A 54 1.10 1.37 -10.61
C VAL A 54 0.82 1.33 -9.11
N TRP A 55 0.97 2.46 -8.41
CA TRP A 55 0.70 2.54 -6.97
C TRP A 55 -0.77 2.27 -6.64
N THR A 56 -1.71 2.80 -7.44
CA THR A 56 -3.14 2.51 -7.27
C THR A 56 -3.42 1.01 -7.35
N THR A 57 -2.83 0.34 -8.35
CA THR A 57 -2.97 -1.10 -8.53
C THR A 57 -2.37 -1.86 -7.35
N LEU A 58 -1.16 -1.49 -6.90
CA LEU A 58 -0.50 -2.10 -5.76
C LEU A 58 -1.31 -1.94 -4.48
N TYR A 59 -1.87 -0.76 -4.21
CA TYR A 59 -2.69 -0.51 -3.02
C TYR A 59 -3.97 -1.37 -3.02
N LEU A 60 -4.63 -1.52 -4.16
CA LEU A 60 -5.76 -2.45 -4.28
C LEU A 60 -5.33 -3.90 -4.00
N LEU A 61 -4.16 -4.32 -4.48
CA LEU A 61 -3.62 -5.66 -4.22
C LEU A 61 -3.24 -5.86 -2.75
N ILE A 62 -2.65 -4.85 -2.11
CA ILE A 62 -2.30 -4.88 -0.68
C ILE A 62 -3.57 -5.03 0.17
N ALA A 63 -4.61 -4.24 -0.08
CA ALA A 63 -5.88 -4.34 0.64
C ALA A 63 -6.57 -5.69 0.43
N THR A 64 -6.61 -6.18 -0.82
CA THR A 64 -7.20 -7.50 -1.11
C THR A 64 -6.42 -8.65 -0.49
N SER A 65 -5.10 -8.55 -0.37
CA SER A 65 -4.28 -9.59 0.27
C SER A 65 -4.66 -9.80 1.75
N ALA A 66 -4.78 -8.72 2.52
CA ALA A 66 -5.18 -8.78 3.93
C ALA A 66 -6.61 -9.30 4.10
N PHE A 67 -7.53 -8.86 3.25
CA PHE A 67 -8.88 -9.39 3.24
C PHE A 67 -8.92 -10.90 2.95
N ARG A 68 -8.13 -11.38 1.98
CA ARG A 68 -8.05 -12.81 1.65
C ARG A 68 -7.48 -13.62 2.82
N ILE A 69 -6.46 -13.13 3.50
CA ILE A 69 -5.89 -13.78 4.68
C ILE A 69 -6.95 -13.93 5.78
N MET A 70 -7.69 -12.85 6.08
CA MET A 70 -8.73 -12.88 7.12
C MET A 70 -9.95 -13.72 6.77
N THR A 71 -10.29 -13.87 5.48
CA THR A 71 -11.47 -14.62 5.05
C THR A 71 -11.20 -16.10 4.75
N LYS A 72 -9.99 -16.46 4.33
CA LYS A 72 -9.60 -17.85 4.04
C LYS A 72 -8.91 -18.56 5.19
N SER A 73 -8.48 -17.85 6.24
CA SER A 73 -7.94 -18.49 7.44
C SER A 73 -9.05 -19.23 8.19
N SER A 74 -9.25 -20.51 7.87
CA SER A 74 -9.96 -21.43 8.74
C SER A 74 -9.17 -21.55 10.04
N TYR A 75 -9.87 -21.37 11.16
CA TYR A 75 -9.41 -21.28 12.56
C TYR A 75 -8.35 -22.32 13.02
N LYS A 76 -8.05 -23.36 12.23
CA LYS A 76 -7.00 -24.37 12.47
C LYS A 76 -5.59 -23.98 11.99
N MET A 77 -5.44 -23.00 11.10
CA MET A 77 -4.13 -22.53 10.57
C MET A 77 -3.60 -21.30 11.32
N ASN A 78 -4.05 -21.11 12.57
CA ASN A 78 -4.17 -19.81 13.24
C ASN A 78 -2.90 -19.25 13.87
N ASN A 79 -1.86 -20.07 14.07
CA ASN A 79 -0.65 -19.60 14.76
C ASN A 79 0.12 -18.55 13.94
N LEU A 80 -0.02 -18.55 12.61
CA LEU A 80 0.67 -17.63 11.72
C LEU A 80 -0.14 -16.39 11.36
N LEU A 81 -1.43 -16.34 11.71
CA LEU A 81 -2.29 -15.20 11.38
C LEU A 81 -1.81 -13.89 12.05
N PRO A 82 -1.42 -13.88 13.35
CA PRO A 82 -0.88 -12.68 13.98
C PRO A 82 0.41 -12.20 13.30
N LEU A 83 1.30 -13.14 12.94
CA LEU A 83 2.55 -12.82 12.24
C LEU A 83 2.28 -12.23 10.84
N ALA A 84 1.34 -12.81 10.09
CA ALA A 84 0.99 -12.30 8.76
C ALA A 84 0.41 -10.88 8.81
N ILE A 85 -0.45 -10.59 9.79
CA ILE A 85 -0.99 -9.24 10.01
C ILE A 85 0.12 -8.28 10.46
N ALA A 86 1.02 -8.71 11.35
CA ALA A 86 2.14 -7.89 11.79
C ALA A 86 3.07 -7.52 10.63
N LEU A 87 3.41 -8.49 9.76
CA LEU A 87 4.23 -8.24 8.57
C LEU A 87 3.52 -7.36 7.55
N TRP A 88 2.21 -7.54 7.35
CA TRP A 88 1.41 -6.67 6.48
C TRP A 88 1.40 -5.22 7.00
N SER A 89 1.19 -5.03 8.31
CA SER A 89 1.21 -3.71 8.95
C SER A 89 2.60 -3.07 8.88
N LEU A 90 3.67 -3.85 9.10
CA LEU A 90 5.05 -3.37 8.96
C LEU A 90 5.34 -2.95 7.51
N GLN A 91 4.92 -3.75 6.54
CA GLN A 91 5.05 -3.43 5.12
C GLN A 91 4.34 -2.11 4.79
N LEU A 92 3.13 -1.89 5.31
CA LEU A 92 2.38 -0.66 5.10
C LEU A 92 3.04 0.55 5.80
N ALA A 93 3.58 0.37 7.01
CA ALA A 93 4.30 1.41 7.73
C ALA A 93 5.56 1.85 6.97
N LEU A 94 6.36 0.89 6.51
CA LEU A 94 7.53 1.16 5.67
C LEU A 94 7.14 1.84 4.35
N ASN A 95 6.00 1.47 3.77
CA ASN A 95 5.47 2.10 2.57
C ASN A 95 5.13 3.59 2.78
N VAL A 96 4.51 3.93 3.91
CA VAL A 96 4.22 5.34 4.25
C VAL A 96 5.50 6.13 4.52
N ILE A 97 6.44 5.54 5.28
CA ILE A 97 7.71 6.16 5.66
C ILE A 97 8.63 6.40 4.44
N TRP A 98 8.50 5.60 3.39
CA TRP A 98 9.29 5.76 2.17
C TRP A 98 9.13 7.16 1.54
N THR A 99 7.89 7.64 1.43
CA THR A 99 7.57 8.91 0.75
C THR A 99 8.34 10.12 1.33
N PRO A 100 8.30 10.42 2.64
CA PRO A 100 9.06 11.53 3.20
C PRO A 100 10.59 11.34 3.15
N ILE A 101 11.09 10.10 3.09
CA ILE A 101 12.54 9.86 3.00
C ILE A 101 13.08 10.22 1.61
N PHE A 102 12.32 9.90 0.55
CA PHE A 102 12.76 10.07 -0.83
C PHE A 102 12.22 11.33 -1.52
N SER A 103 11.26 12.01 -0.90
CA SER A 103 10.61 13.20 -1.46
C SER A 103 10.63 14.41 -0.52
N GLY A 104 11.25 14.27 0.66
CA GLY A 104 11.52 15.36 1.60
C GLY A 104 12.85 16.05 1.36
#